data_AF-A0A1F9Z810-F1
#
_entry.id   AF-A0A1F9Z810-F1
#
_cell.length_a   1.000
_cell.length_b   1.000
_cell.length_c   1.000
_cell.angle_alpha   90.00
_cell.angle_beta   90.00
_cell.angle_gamma   90.00
#
_symmetry.space_group_name_H-M   'P 1'
#
loop_
_entity.id
_entity.type
_entity.pdbx_description
1 polymer ?
#
loop_
_entity_poly.entity_id
_entity_poly.type
_entity_poly.pdbx_seq_one_letter_code
_entity_poly.pdbx_strand_id
1 'polypeptide(L)'
;MTDSYSERAHVGFRVGLTVLWTLALIAGISVGVLVLVPGVGDALQAVLTSTMEATGVFLAISVALVLLGLWGISSCYRNLRHSVDLIAEVDRARKETIQLESTRFLQHQK
;
A
#
# COMPACT_ATOMS: atom_id res chain seq x y z
N MET A 1 -13.06 27.71 -8.54
CA MET A 1 -13.39 26.66 -7.56
C MET A 1 -13.23 25.31 -8.23
N THR A 2 -12.00 24.82 -8.41
CA THR A 2 -11.76 23.54 -9.12
C THR A 2 -10.48 22.82 -8.70
N ASP A 3 -9.57 23.45 -7.94
CA ASP A 3 -8.29 22.80 -7.57
C ASP A 3 -8.37 21.75 -6.47
N SER A 4 -9.41 21.77 -5.61
CA SER A 4 -9.47 20.87 -4.45
C SER A 4 -9.85 19.41 -4.76
N TYR A 5 -10.26 19.11 -6.00
CA TYR A 5 -10.61 17.73 -6.41
C TYR A 5 -9.39 16.89 -6.81
N SER A 6 -8.31 17.52 -7.28
CA SER A 6 -7.13 16.82 -7.83
C SER A 6 -6.22 16.21 -6.75
N GLU A 7 -6.07 16.88 -5.60
CA GLU A 7 -5.27 16.35 -4.48
C GLU A 7 -5.94 15.16 -3.76
N ARG A 8 -7.27 15.17 -3.62
CA ARG A 8 -8.01 14.06 -2.98
C ARG A 8 -8.01 12.79 -3.82
N ALA A 9 -8.00 12.91 -5.14
CA ALA A 9 -7.98 11.77 -6.06
C ALA A 9 -6.70 10.92 -5.92
N HIS A 10 -5.55 11.55 -5.71
CA HIS A 10 -4.27 10.85 -5.54
C HIS A 10 -4.17 10.11 -4.21
N VAL A 11 -4.76 10.63 -3.13
CA VAL A 11 -4.77 9.96 -1.82
C VAL A 11 -5.64 8.69 -1.87
N GLY A 12 -6.83 8.78 -2.47
CA GLY A 12 -7.72 7.62 -2.66
C GLY A 12 -7.09 6.52 -3.51
N PHE A 13 -6.38 6.90 -4.57
CA PHE A 13 -5.66 5.95 -5.43
C PHE A 13 -4.56 5.20 -4.68
N ARG A 14 -3.81 5.86 -3.79
CA ARG A 14 -2.70 5.24 -3.03
C ARG A 14 -3.19 4.30 -1.94
N VAL A 15 -4.29 4.66 -1.28
CA VAL A 15 -4.98 3.78 -0.32
C VAL A 15 -5.52 2.55 -1.07
N GLY A 16 -6.19 2.76 -2.20
CA GLY A 16 -6.68 1.67 -3.06
C GLY A 16 -5.56 0.76 -3.56
N LEU A 17 -4.42 1.32 -3.95
CA LEU A 17 -3.23 0.57 -4.37
C LEU A 17 -2.68 -0.28 -3.22
N THR A 18 -2.62 0.26 -2.01
CA THR A 18 -2.18 -0.49 -0.82
C THR A 18 -3.11 -1.65 -0.53
N VAL A 19 -4.44 -1.42 -0.57
CA VAL A 19 -5.45 -2.47 -0.38
C VAL A 19 -5.32 -3.55 -1.47
N LEU A 20 -5.14 -3.15 -2.73
CA LEU A 20 -4.92 -4.08 -3.84
C LEU A 20 -3.69 -4.96 -3.60
N TRP A 21 -2.56 -4.39 -3.17
CA TRP A 21 -1.36 -5.16 -2.87
C TRP A 21 -1.54 -6.10 -1.66
N THR A 22 -2.29 -5.68 -0.64
CA THR A 22 -2.63 -6.57 0.48
C THR A 22 -3.52 -7.74 0.06
N LEU A 23 -4.48 -7.52 -0.84
CA LEU A 23 -5.31 -8.59 -1.40
C LEU A 23 -4.46 -9.57 -2.23
N ALA A 24 -3.54 -9.07 -3.04
CA ALA A 24 -2.61 -9.90 -3.80
C ALA A 24 -1.73 -10.77 -2.89
N LEU A 25 -1.25 -10.21 -1.77
CA LEU A 25 -0.47 -10.94 -0.77
C LEU A 25 -1.32 -12.04 -0.12
N ILE A 26 -2.53 -11.72 0.33
CA ILE A 26 -3.44 -12.68 0.95
C ILE A 26 -3.78 -13.81 -0.03
N ALA A 27 -4.09 -13.48 -1.28
CA ALA A 27 -4.36 -14.47 -2.31
C ALA A 27 -3.14 -15.39 -2.54
N GLY A 28 -1.94 -14.80 -2.64
CA GLY A 28 -0.69 -15.56 -2.78
C GLY A 28 -0.46 -16.53 -1.63
N ILE A 29 -0.58 -16.08 -0.38
CA ILE A 29 -0.45 -16.94 0.82
C ILE A 29 -1.52 -18.03 0.82
N SER A 30 -2.78 -17.68 0.53
CA SER A 30 -3.90 -18.63 0.57
C SER A 30 -3.69 -19.78 -0.41
N VAL A 31 -3.27 -19.46 -1.64
CA VAL A 31 -2.94 -20.47 -2.66
C VAL A 31 -1.71 -21.29 -2.24
N GLY A 32 -0.68 -20.64 -1.71
CA GLY A 32 0.54 -21.32 -1.25
C GLY A 32 0.24 -22.33 -0.15
N VAL A 33 -0.57 -21.95 0.84
CA VAL A 33 -1.03 -22.83 1.92
C VAL A 33 -1.85 -23.98 1.37
N LEU A 34 -2.78 -23.73 0.44
CA LEU A 34 -3.59 -24.81 -0.17
C LEU A 34 -2.72 -25.87 -0.87
N VAL A 35 -1.66 -25.45 -1.55
CA VAL A 35 -0.73 -26.37 -2.25
C VAL A 35 0.16 -27.15 -1.26
N LEU A 36 0.47 -26.57 -0.10
CA LEU A 36 1.28 -27.21 0.95
C LEU A 36 0.51 -28.27 1.75
N VAL A 37 -0.82 -28.31 1.70
CA VAL A 37 -1.63 -29.33 2.41
C VAL A 37 -1.66 -30.62 1.59
N PRO A 38 -1.10 -31.74 2.10
CA PRO A 38 -1.16 -33.02 1.41
C PRO A 38 -2.62 -33.50 1.27
N GLY A 39 -3.01 -33.92 0.07
CA GLY A 39 -4.37 -34.39 -0.27
C GLY A 39 -5.31 -33.32 -0.86
N VAL A 40 -4.98 -32.03 -0.75
CA VAL A 40 -5.77 -30.95 -1.38
C VAL A 40 -5.43 -30.79 -2.85
N GLY A 41 -4.15 -30.97 -3.23
CA GLY A 41 -3.72 -30.98 -4.62
C GLY A 41 -4.41 -32.06 -5.46
N ASP A 42 -4.58 -33.25 -4.89
CA ASP A 42 -5.26 -34.39 -5.54
C ASP A 42 -6.77 -34.14 -5.68
N ALA A 43 -7.41 -33.56 -4.66
CA ALA A 43 -8.81 -33.18 -4.70
C ALA A 43 -9.08 -32.04 -5.71
N LEU A 44 -8.20 -31.04 -5.79
CA LEU A 44 -8.29 -29.99 -6.80
C LEU A 44 -8.02 -30.54 -8.20
N GLN A 45 -7.03 -31.41 -8.41
CA GLN A 45 -6.79 -32.06 -9.70
C GLN A 45 -7.99 -32.91 -10.14
N ALA A 46 -8.65 -33.61 -9.21
CA ALA A 46 -9.84 -34.41 -9.48
C ALA A 46 -11.08 -33.56 -9.83
N VAL A 47 -11.15 -32.31 -9.35
CA VAL A 47 -12.23 -31.36 -9.70
C VAL A 47 -11.90 -30.55 -10.97
N LEU A 48 -10.62 -30.26 -11.21
CA LEU A 48 -10.11 -29.47 -12.35
C LEU A 48 -9.48 -30.38 -13.42
N THR A 49 -10.17 -31.47 -13.77
CA THR A 49 -9.78 -32.58 -14.66
C THR A 49 -9.25 -32.21 -16.05
N SER A 50 -9.07 -30.93 -16.38
CA SER A 50 -8.52 -30.42 -17.64
C SER A 50 -7.12 -29.81 -17.55
N THR A 51 -6.49 -29.68 -16.38
CA THR A 51 -5.15 -29.03 -16.28
C THR A 51 -4.11 -29.93 -15.61
N MET A 52 -3.69 -30.96 -16.34
CA MET A 52 -2.46 -31.69 -16.03
C MET A 52 -1.27 -30.72 -16.23
N GLU A 53 -0.30 -30.72 -15.31
CA GLU A 53 0.86 -29.80 -15.15
C GLU A 53 0.70 -28.57 -14.22
N ALA A 54 -0.41 -28.42 -13.51
CA ALA A 54 -0.68 -27.16 -12.83
C ALA A 54 0.01 -26.94 -11.46
N THR A 55 0.46 -27.99 -10.76
CA THR A 55 0.93 -27.86 -9.35
C THR A 55 2.17 -26.97 -9.20
N GLY A 56 3.15 -27.09 -10.11
CA GLY A 56 4.34 -26.25 -10.12
C GLY A 56 4.06 -24.81 -10.55
N VAL A 57 3.14 -24.63 -11.50
CA VAL A 57 2.71 -23.30 -11.99
C VAL A 57 1.96 -22.55 -10.89
N PHE A 58 1.06 -23.21 -10.14
CA PHE A 58 0.35 -22.60 -9.02
C PHE A 58 1.30 -22.17 -7.89
N LEU A 59 2.31 -22.98 -7.57
CA LEU A 59 3.33 -22.61 -6.59
C LEU A 59 4.11 -21.37 -7.06
N ALA A 60 4.55 -21.35 -8.33
CA ALA A 60 5.27 -20.22 -8.90
C ALA A 60 4.44 -18.91 -8.91
N ILE A 61 3.15 -19.00 -9.28
CA ILE A 61 2.22 -17.87 -9.24
C ILE A 61 1.99 -17.39 -7.81
N SER A 62 1.83 -18.30 -6.85
CA SER A 62 1.69 -17.97 -5.43
C SER A 62 2.90 -17.20 -4.91
N VAL A 63 4.11 -17.70 -5.17
CA VAL A 63 5.35 -17.02 -4.77
C VAL A 63 5.46 -15.66 -5.44
N ALA A 64 5.16 -15.56 -6.74
CA ALA A 64 5.17 -14.30 -7.46
C ALA A 64 4.19 -13.28 -6.86
N LEU A 65 2.97 -13.70 -6.50
CA LEU A 65 1.95 -12.85 -5.87
C LEU A 65 2.36 -12.38 -4.47
N VAL A 66 2.99 -13.25 -3.68
CA VAL A 66 3.52 -12.87 -2.35
C VAL A 66 4.62 -11.81 -2.49
N LEU A 67 5.58 -12.02 -3.39
CA LEU A 67 6.67 -11.08 -3.62
C LEU A 67 6.16 -9.74 -4.18
N LEU A 68 5.21 -9.78 -5.12
CA LEU A 68 4.54 -8.60 -5.65
C LEU A 68 3.77 -7.83 -4.56
N GLY A 69 3.03 -8.54 -3.71
CA GLY A 69 2.31 -7.95 -2.58
C GLY A 69 3.25 -7.23 -1.61
N LEU A 70 4.34 -7.90 -1.20
CA LEU A 70 5.35 -7.31 -0.31
C LEU A 70 6.03 -6.08 -0.93
N TRP A 71 6.40 -6.16 -2.20
CA TRP A 71 7.01 -5.05 -2.93
C TRP A 71 6.05 -3.85 -3.04
N GLY A 72 4.79 -4.12 -3.38
CA GLY A 72 3.75 -3.11 -3.47
C GLY A 72 3.49 -2.38 -2.16
N ILE A 73 3.37 -3.13 -1.05
CA ILE A 73 3.19 -2.57 0.30
C ILE A 73 4.39 -1.70 0.69
N SER A 74 5.62 -2.17 0.45
CA SER A 74 6.86 -1.43 0.76
C SER A 74 6.97 -0.12 -0.04
N SER A 75 6.63 -0.17 -1.33
CA SER A 75 6.62 1.01 -2.20
C SER A 75 5.57 2.04 -1.75
N CYS A 76 4.36 1.58 -1.42
CA CYS A 76 3.29 2.43 -0.88
C CYS A 76 3.71 3.11 0.43
N TYR A 77 4.35 2.37 1.35
CA TYR A 77 4.85 2.90 2.62
C TYR A 77 5.91 4.00 2.43
N ARG A 78 6.91 3.78 1.56
CA ARG A 78 7.94 4.80 1.27
C ARG A 78 7.34 6.08 0.71
N ASN A 79 6.39 5.95 -0.21
CA ASN A 79 5.70 7.09 -0.78
C ASN A 79 4.89 7.83 0.31
N LEU A 80 4.20 7.09 1.20
CA LEU A 80 3.37 7.69 2.26
C LEU A 80 4.20 8.49 3.25
N ARG A 81 5.34 7.95 3.65
CA ARG A 81 6.29 8.63 4.53
C ARG A 81 6.75 9.97 3.97
N HIS A 82 7.12 10.02 2.68
CA HIS A 82 7.53 11.27 2.03
C HIS A 82 6.42 12.33 2.03
N SER A 83 5.16 11.93 1.80
CA SER A 83 4.03 12.88 1.85
C SER A 83 3.79 13.42 3.27
N VAL A 84 3.93 12.57 4.29
CA VAL A 84 3.79 12.99 5.69
C VAL A 84 4.91 13.95 6.11
N ASP A 85 6.15 13.68 5.67
CA ASP A 85 7.30 14.55 5.97
C ASP A 85 7.08 15.96 5.40
N LEU A 86 6.59 16.08 4.15
CA LEU A 86 6.24 17.38 3.56
C LEU A 86 5.14 18.11 4.33
N ILE A 87 4.11 17.40 4.77
CA ILE A 87 3.03 18.00 5.58
C ILE A 87 3.57 18.50 6.92
N ALA A 88 4.47 17.74 7.55
CA ALA A 88 5.10 18.13 8.80
C ALA A 88 6.02 19.35 8.65
N GLU A 89 6.75 19.45 7.54
CA GLU A 89 7.57 20.63 7.21
C GLU A 89 6.71 21.89 7.02
N VAL A 90 5.58 21.77 6.31
CA VAL A 90 4.64 22.88 6.13
C VAL A 90 4.03 23.32 7.47
N ASP A 91 3.63 22.37 8.33
CA ASP A 91 3.09 22.70 9.66
C ASP A 91 4.15 23.38 10.55
N ARG A 92 5.40 22.92 10.46
CA ARG A 92 6.52 23.55 11.15
C ARG A 92 6.75 24.98 10.66
N ALA A 93 6.83 25.19 9.35
CA ALA A 93 7.00 26.52 8.77
C ALA A 93 5.84 27.45 9.15
N ARG A 94 4.61 26.93 9.20
CA ARG A 94 3.42 27.68 9.65
C ARG A 94 3.51 28.08 11.13
N LYS A 95 4.04 27.21 11.99
CA LYS A 95 4.27 27.54 13.41
C LYS A 95 5.35 28.61 13.56
N GLU A 96 6.43 28.51 12.80
CA GLU A 96 7.53 29.47 12.84
C GLU A 96 7.11 30.88 12.37
N THR A 97 6.26 30.99 11.34
CA THR A 97 5.73 32.29 10.89
C THR A 97 4.77 32.92 11.89
N ILE A 98 3.87 32.14 12.49
CA ILE A 98 2.95 32.62 13.55
C ILE A 98 3.76 33.10 14.76
N GLN A 99 4.83 32.38 15.12
CA GLN A 99 5.70 32.79 16.20
C GLN A 99 6.39 34.13 15.90
N LEU A 100 6.91 34.32 14.68
CA LEU A 100 7.50 35.59 14.25
C LEU A 100 6.48 36.74 14.28
N GLU A 101 5.25 36.53 13.81
CA GLU A 101 4.18 37.52 13.91
C GLU A 101 3.86 37.88 15.37
N SER A 102 3.72 36.89 16.24
CA SER A 102 3.45 37.13 17.67
C SER A 102 4.56 37.93 18.37
N THR A 103 5.83 37.65 18.02
CA THR A 103 6.97 38.44 18.52
C THR A 103 6.98 39.86 17.98
N ARG A 104 6.57 40.07 16.72
CA ARG A 104 6.43 41.39 16.11
C ARG A 104 5.38 42.24 16.83
N PHE A 105 4.23 41.66 17.19
CA PHE A 105 3.19 42.37 17.94
C PHE A 105 3.64 42.75 19.36
N LEU A 106 4.37 41.87 20.06
CA LEU A 106 4.93 42.16 21.38
C LEU A 106 5.99 43.26 21.36
N GLN A 107 6.78 43.33 20.28
CA GLN A 107 7.78 44.38 20.09
C GLN A 107 7.17 45.72 19.70
N HIS A 108 6.01 45.73 19.02
CA HIS A 108 5.29 46.95 18.64
C HIS A 108 4.44 47.56 19.78
N GLN A 109 4.26 46.83 20.89
CA GLN A 109 3.51 47.29 22.05
C GLN A 109 4.36 47.87 23.20
N LYS A 110 5.69 47.92 23.02
CA LYS A 110 6.65 48.63 23.89
C LYS A 110 7.01 49.97 23.28
#